data_AF-X1AE75-F1
#
_entry.id   AF-X1AE75-F1
#
_cell.length_a   1.000
_cell.length_b   1.000
_cell.length_c   1.000
_cell.angle_alpha   90.00
_cell.angle_beta   90.00
_cell.angle_gamma   90.00
#
_symmetry.space_group_name_H-M   'P 1'
#
loop_
_entity.id
_entity.type
_entity.pdbx_description
1 polymer ?
#
loop_
_entity_poly.entity_id
_entity_poly.type
_entity_poly.pdbx_seq_one_letter_code
_entity_poly.pdbx_strand_id
1 'polypeptide(L)'
;IYYFQSKAPSVFNLYLDWFMKNVDKVILLTTLETNRDEGYREISLALFPTMRFYDFLELDYPRKVLTIEPVLDFDLEEFVEMVLKLHRQGTLEYVWFGFDSKNCGLPEPSIEKAQKFVDILHSYGIEVRGKSLRGVKLKETEK
;
A
#
# COMPACT_ATOMS: atom_id res chain seq x y z
N ILE A 1 -14.81 7.52 -10.35
CA ILE A 1 -13.41 7.06 -10.24
C ILE A 1 -13.40 5.55 -10.33
N TYR A 2 -12.47 4.98 -11.10
CA TYR A 2 -12.25 3.54 -11.25
C TYR A 2 -10.85 3.18 -10.75
N TYR A 3 -10.73 2.03 -10.09
CA TYR A 3 -9.51 1.56 -9.44
C TYR A 3 -8.96 0.34 -10.18
N PHE A 4 -7.71 0.40 -10.65
CA PHE A 4 -7.01 -0.75 -11.25
C PHE A 4 -5.92 -1.24 -10.31
N GLN A 5 -6.03 -2.49 -9.85
CA GLN A 5 -5.08 -3.07 -8.91
C GLN A 5 -4.35 -4.26 -9.53
N SER A 6 -3.04 -4.33 -9.30
CA SER A 6 -2.20 -5.45 -9.72
C SER A 6 -1.14 -5.75 -8.65
N LYS A 7 -0.77 -7.02 -8.49
CA LYS A 7 0.45 -7.44 -7.76
C LYS A 7 1.66 -7.56 -8.69
N ALA A 8 1.56 -7.03 -9.90
CA ALA A 8 2.65 -6.84 -10.85
C ALA A 8 2.48 -5.46 -11.50
N PRO A 9 2.78 -4.37 -10.78
CA PRO A 9 2.43 -3.01 -11.21
C PRO A 9 3.11 -2.58 -12.51
N SER A 10 4.24 -3.19 -12.88
CA SER A 10 4.90 -3.01 -14.18
C SER A 10 4.00 -3.29 -15.39
N VAL A 11 2.94 -4.12 -15.25
CA VAL A 11 1.97 -4.36 -16.32
C VAL A 11 1.19 -3.09 -16.73
N PHE A 12 1.11 -2.09 -15.84
CA PHE A 12 0.42 -0.84 -16.16
C PHE A 12 1.15 -0.02 -17.23
N ASN A 13 2.48 -0.20 -17.38
CA ASN A 13 3.24 0.48 -18.44
C ASN A 13 2.74 0.15 -19.84
N LEU A 14 2.18 -1.05 -20.05
CA LEU A 14 1.61 -1.46 -21.33
C LEU A 14 0.40 -0.61 -21.76
N TYR A 15 -0.24 0.08 -20.82
CA TYR A 15 -1.47 0.85 -21.03
C TYR A 15 -1.34 2.29 -20.53
N LEU A 16 -0.11 2.76 -20.26
CA LEU A 16 0.12 4.05 -19.60
C LEU A 16 -0.51 5.22 -20.35
N ASP A 17 -0.39 5.24 -21.68
CA ASP A 17 -1.03 6.25 -22.54
C ASP A 17 -2.54 6.33 -22.35
N TRP A 18 -3.21 5.18 -22.18
CA TRP A 18 -4.66 5.15 -21.95
C TRP A 18 -5.00 5.64 -20.55
N PHE A 19 -4.21 5.25 -19.54
CA PHE A 19 -4.40 5.73 -18.17
C PHE A 19 -4.19 7.24 -18.07
N MET A 20 -3.17 7.79 -18.74
CA MET A 20 -2.89 9.22 -18.75
C MET A 20 -4.00 10.03 -19.41
N LYS A 21 -4.60 9.53 -20.50
CA LYS A 21 -5.79 10.14 -21.13
C LYS A 21 -7.04 10.13 -20.24
N ASN A 22 -7.07 9.30 -19.20
CA ASN A 22 -8.20 9.13 -18.29
C ASN A 22 -7.80 9.40 -16.82
N VAL A 23 -6.76 10.20 -16.60
CA VAL A 23 -6.16 10.42 -15.28
C VAL A 23 -7.15 10.99 -14.25
N ASP A 24 -8.13 11.78 -14.68
CA ASP A 24 -9.20 12.31 -13.82
C ASP A 24 -10.15 11.21 -13.32
N LYS A 25 -10.22 10.07 -14.00
CA LYS A 25 -11.16 8.97 -13.74
C LYS A 25 -10.51 7.73 -13.16
N VAL A 26 -9.19 7.59 -13.24
CA VAL A 26 -8.47 6.37 -12.90
C VAL A 26 -7.52 6.58 -11.72
N ILE A 27 -7.44 5.58 -10.83
CA ILE A 27 -6.42 5.44 -9.80
C ILE A 27 -5.78 4.06 -9.97
N LEU A 28 -4.45 4.01 -9.91
CA LEU A 28 -3.68 2.76 -9.96
C LEU A 28 -3.27 2.31 -8.56
N LEU A 29 -3.26 1.01 -8.34
CA LEU A 29 -3.01 0.42 -7.02
C LEU A 29 -2.09 -0.77 -7.14
N THR A 30 -1.29 -0.96 -6.10
CA THR A 30 -0.59 -2.22 -5.84
C THR A 30 -0.84 -2.65 -4.40
N THR A 31 -0.83 -3.97 -4.18
CA THR A 31 -0.77 -4.51 -2.82
C THR A 31 0.68 -4.62 -2.38
N LEU A 32 0.97 -4.19 -1.17
CA LEU A 32 2.25 -4.35 -0.50
C LEU A 32 1.98 -4.78 0.94
N GLU A 33 1.91 -6.08 1.18
CA GLU A 33 1.50 -6.65 2.46
C GLU A 33 2.57 -6.50 3.57
N THR A 34 3.85 -6.42 3.19
CA THR A 34 5.03 -6.26 4.06
C THR A 34 6.17 -5.64 3.25
N ASN A 35 7.28 -5.27 3.89
CA ASN A 35 8.58 -4.95 3.26
C ASN A 35 9.52 -6.17 3.17
N ARG A 36 9.13 -7.33 3.71
CA ARG A 36 9.99 -8.53 3.80
C ARG A 36 9.76 -9.48 2.63
N ASP A 37 10.84 -9.81 1.91
CA ASP A 37 10.81 -10.83 0.86
C ASP A 37 11.14 -12.23 1.39
N GLU A 38 11.90 -12.31 2.48
CA GLU A 38 12.23 -13.58 3.14
C GLU A 38 10.96 -14.29 3.63
N GLY A 39 10.84 -15.59 3.33
CA GLY A 39 9.65 -16.38 3.66
C GLY A 39 8.39 -16.04 2.83
N TYR A 40 8.40 -14.98 2.02
CA TYR A 40 7.18 -14.51 1.32
C TYR A 40 6.60 -15.55 0.34
N ARG A 41 7.45 -16.43 -0.22
CA ARG A 41 7.01 -17.51 -1.13
C ARG A 41 6.16 -18.58 -0.46
N GLU A 42 6.22 -18.70 0.86
CA GLU A 42 5.35 -19.60 1.63
C GLU A 42 3.93 -19.05 1.76
N ILE A 43 3.78 -17.73 1.57
CA ILE A 43 2.51 -17.01 1.70
C ILE A 43 1.88 -16.75 0.32
N SER A 44 2.69 -16.37 -0.67
CA SER A 44 2.19 -15.94 -1.98
C SER A 44 3.18 -16.22 -3.13
N LEU A 45 2.63 -16.62 -4.29
CA LEU A 45 3.39 -16.80 -5.53
C LEU A 45 3.56 -15.50 -6.35
N ALA A 46 2.92 -14.40 -5.95
CA ALA A 46 3.06 -13.10 -6.58
C ALA A 46 4.52 -12.60 -6.54
N LEU A 47 4.80 -11.52 -7.28
CA LEU A 47 6.10 -10.84 -7.21
C LEU A 47 6.40 -10.44 -5.76
N PHE A 48 7.70 -10.43 -5.45
CA PHE A 48 8.19 -10.05 -4.14
C PHE A 48 7.71 -8.64 -3.75
N PRO A 49 7.33 -8.41 -2.48
CA PRO A 49 6.90 -7.10 -2.00
C PRO A 49 7.85 -5.96 -2.41
N THR A 50 9.16 -6.11 -2.22
CA THR A 50 10.11 -5.04 -2.56
C THR A 50 10.12 -4.74 -4.06
N MET A 51 10.11 -5.77 -4.91
CA MET A 51 10.03 -5.63 -6.36
C MET A 51 8.73 -4.94 -6.80
N ARG A 52 7.59 -5.32 -6.22
CA ARG A 52 6.31 -4.63 -6.47
C ARG A 52 6.36 -3.16 -6.08
N PHE A 53 7.02 -2.84 -4.98
CA PHE A 53 7.17 -1.46 -4.54
C PHE A 53 8.00 -0.65 -5.55
N TYR A 54 9.17 -1.15 -5.96
CA TYR A 54 10.02 -0.42 -6.92
C TYR A 54 9.36 -0.28 -8.29
N ASP A 55 8.74 -1.35 -8.82
CA ASP A 55 7.94 -1.28 -10.06
C ASP A 55 6.83 -0.21 -9.95
N PHE A 56 6.17 -0.09 -8.79
CA PHE A 56 5.11 0.89 -8.59
C PHE A 56 5.64 2.31 -8.34
N LEU A 57 6.81 2.45 -7.71
CA LEU A 57 7.50 3.72 -7.49
C LEU A 57 7.97 4.33 -8.82
N GLU A 58 8.49 3.50 -9.72
CA GLU A 58 9.01 3.90 -11.04
C GLU A 58 7.90 4.17 -12.07
N LEU A 59 6.68 3.69 -11.85
CA LEU A 59 5.54 3.94 -12.72
C LEU A 59 5.22 5.44 -12.80
N ASP A 60 5.35 6.04 -13.98
CA ASP A 60 5.06 7.47 -14.20
C ASP A 60 3.55 7.74 -14.28
N TYR A 61 2.88 7.68 -13.14
CA TYR A 61 1.44 7.92 -13.02
C TYR A 61 1.12 8.75 -11.76
N PRO A 62 0.35 9.85 -11.88
CA PRO A 62 0.23 10.81 -10.78
C PRO A 62 -0.77 10.40 -9.69
N ARG A 63 -1.56 9.35 -9.87
CA ARG A 63 -2.65 8.98 -8.94
C ARG A 63 -2.55 7.53 -8.51
N LYS A 64 -1.89 7.32 -7.37
CA LYS A 64 -1.56 6.01 -6.82
C LYS A 64 -2.19 5.82 -5.44
N VAL A 65 -2.64 4.61 -5.17
CA VAL A 65 -3.02 4.16 -3.82
C VAL A 65 -2.25 2.91 -3.48
N LEU A 66 -1.63 2.90 -2.30
CA LEU A 66 -0.94 1.73 -1.79
C LEU A 66 -1.90 0.92 -0.91
N THR A 67 -2.07 -0.36 -1.23
CA THR A 67 -2.90 -1.28 -0.43
C THR A 67 -2.04 -2.16 0.44
N ILE A 68 -2.16 -2.03 1.75
CA ILE A 68 -1.53 -2.85 2.78
C ILE A 68 -2.65 -3.66 3.45
N GLU A 69 -3.24 -4.58 2.68
CA GLU A 69 -4.27 -5.51 3.14
C GLU A 69 -4.16 -6.86 2.42
N PRO A 70 -4.07 -7.99 3.14
CA PRO A 70 -3.85 -8.05 4.59
C PRO A 70 -2.44 -7.52 4.92
N VAL A 71 -2.30 -6.81 6.04
CA VAL A 71 -0.99 -6.43 6.58
C VAL A 71 -0.32 -7.66 7.20
N LEU A 72 0.87 -7.99 6.72
CA LEU A 72 1.76 -8.99 7.27
C LEU A 72 2.79 -8.33 8.19
N ASP A 73 3.50 -9.11 8.99
CA ASP A 73 4.55 -8.59 9.86
C ASP A 73 5.66 -7.92 9.03
N PHE A 74 6.09 -6.73 9.45
CA PHE A 74 6.99 -5.84 8.71
C PHE A 74 8.02 -5.16 9.61
N ASP A 75 9.08 -4.61 9.02
CA ASP A 75 10.06 -3.77 9.71
C ASP A 75 9.60 -2.31 9.63
N LEU A 76 9.29 -1.74 10.79
CA LEU A 76 8.51 -0.50 10.89
C LEU A 76 9.16 0.67 10.16
N GLU A 77 10.44 0.93 10.44
CA GLU A 77 11.16 2.08 9.92
C GLU A 77 11.33 1.99 8.39
N GLU A 78 11.68 0.81 7.87
CA GLU A 78 11.85 0.59 6.44
C GLU A 78 10.51 0.67 5.70
N PHE A 79 9.47 0.08 6.27
CA PHE A 79 8.16 0.08 5.63
C PHE A 79 7.54 1.47 5.58
N VAL A 80 7.71 2.29 6.63
CA VAL A 80 7.36 3.71 6.62
C VAL A 80 8.11 4.44 5.50
N GLU A 81 9.43 4.26 5.40
CA GLU A 81 10.25 4.96 4.41
C GLU A 81 9.84 4.61 2.96
N MET A 82 9.40 3.36 2.71
CA MET A 82 8.81 2.99 1.42
C MET A 82 7.56 3.83 1.09
N VAL A 83 6.62 3.96 2.04
CA VAL A 83 5.42 4.80 1.82
C VAL A 83 5.80 6.27 1.64
N LEU A 84 6.76 6.77 2.41
CA LEU A 84 7.22 8.17 2.30
C LEU A 84 7.87 8.47 0.95
N LYS A 85 8.55 7.51 0.31
CA LYS A 85 9.06 7.69 -1.06
C LYS A 85 7.93 7.96 -2.06
N LEU A 86 6.83 7.21 -2.00
CA LEU A 86 5.65 7.46 -2.86
C LEU A 86 4.98 8.80 -2.53
N HIS A 87 4.87 9.14 -1.25
CA HIS A 87 4.30 10.41 -0.80
C HIS A 87 5.12 11.61 -1.29
N ARG A 88 6.45 11.56 -1.16
CA ARG A 88 7.35 12.64 -1.61
C ARG A 88 7.38 12.84 -3.13
N GLN A 89 7.01 11.83 -3.92
CA GLN A 89 6.79 12.00 -5.36
C GLN A 89 5.49 12.78 -5.67
N GLY A 90 4.61 12.98 -4.70
CA GLY A 90 3.30 13.61 -4.91
C GLY A 90 2.29 12.73 -5.66
N THR A 91 2.55 11.42 -5.76
CA THR A 91 1.68 10.50 -6.50
C THR A 91 0.72 9.72 -5.62
N LEU A 92 0.99 9.63 -4.31
CA LEU A 92 0.20 8.87 -3.35
C LEU A 92 -1.02 9.68 -2.89
N GLU A 93 -2.23 9.19 -3.17
CA GLU A 93 -3.46 9.79 -2.65
C GLU A 93 -3.73 9.39 -1.20
N TYR A 94 -3.66 8.09 -0.90
CA TYR A 94 -3.84 7.54 0.43
C TYR A 94 -3.28 6.11 0.52
N VAL A 95 -3.18 5.61 1.74
CA VAL A 95 -2.87 4.20 2.03
C VAL A 95 -4.14 3.49 2.46
N TRP A 96 -4.44 2.35 1.85
CA TRP A 96 -5.49 1.45 2.31
C TRP A 96 -4.89 0.39 3.23
N PHE A 97 -5.28 0.32 4.49
CA PHE A 97 -4.67 -0.52 5.52
C PHE A 97 -5.70 -1.48 6.14
N GLY A 98 -5.34 -2.73 6.37
CA GLY A 98 -6.22 -3.67 7.06
C GLY A 98 -5.56 -5.00 7.42
N PHE A 99 -6.04 -5.61 8.50
CA PHE A 99 -5.67 -6.96 8.90
C PHE A 99 -6.35 -8.02 8.03
N ASP A 100 -5.91 -9.27 8.17
CA ASP A 100 -6.50 -10.44 7.54
C ASP A 100 -7.95 -10.62 7.98
N SER A 101 -8.87 -10.16 7.12
CA SER A 101 -10.31 -10.28 7.36
C SER A 101 -10.82 -11.71 7.17
N LYS A 102 -10.06 -12.59 6.52
CA LYS A 102 -10.48 -13.96 6.21
C LYS A 102 -9.97 -14.99 7.21
N ASN A 103 -9.19 -14.56 8.21
CA ASN A 103 -8.64 -15.40 9.27
C ASN A 103 -7.87 -16.62 8.72
N CYS A 104 -7.05 -16.39 7.70
CA CYS A 104 -6.19 -17.36 7.04
C CYS A 104 -4.95 -17.73 7.88
N GLY A 105 -4.80 -17.18 9.08
CA GLY A 105 -3.65 -17.45 9.95
C GLY A 105 -2.35 -16.85 9.44
N LEU A 106 -2.43 -15.71 8.76
CA LEU A 106 -1.27 -15.00 8.23
C LEU A 106 -0.39 -14.43 9.37
N PRO A 107 0.93 -14.31 9.18
CA PRO A 107 1.81 -13.69 10.16
C PRO A 107 1.56 -12.18 10.18
N GLU A 108 0.64 -11.73 11.04
CA GLU A 108 0.26 -10.32 11.20
C GLU A 108 1.15 -9.60 12.23
N PRO A 109 1.30 -8.26 12.14
CA PRO A 109 1.97 -7.48 13.17
C PRO A 109 1.12 -7.37 14.45
N SER A 110 1.77 -7.02 15.56
CA SER A 110 1.04 -6.60 16.76
C SER A 110 0.20 -5.34 16.48
N ILE A 111 -0.92 -5.19 17.19
CA ILE A 111 -1.79 -4.00 17.09
C ILE A 111 -1.00 -2.73 17.41
N GLU A 112 -0.09 -2.78 18.38
CA GLU A 112 0.78 -1.67 18.76
C GLU A 112 1.71 -1.25 17.61
N LYS A 113 2.33 -2.22 16.92
CA LYS A 113 3.19 -1.92 15.76
C LYS A 113 2.39 -1.34 14.60
N ALA A 114 1.22 -1.90 14.32
CA ALA A 114 0.31 -1.37 13.31
C ALA A 114 -0.16 0.05 13.64
N GLN A 115 -0.51 0.34 14.90
CA GLN A 115 -0.88 1.69 15.34
C GLN A 115 0.28 2.66 15.17
N LYS A 116 1.50 2.28 15.58
CA LYS A 116 2.69 3.14 15.42
C LYS A 116 2.96 3.46 13.95
N PHE A 117 2.80 2.48 13.05
CA PHE A 117 2.91 2.71 11.61
C PHE A 117 1.90 3.76 11.13
N VAL A 118 0.61 3.58 11.46
CA VAL A 118 -0.46 4.52 11.09
C VAL A 118 -0.23 5.91 11.67
N ASP A 119 0.19 6.02 12.93
CA ASP A 119 0.47 7.31 13.59
C ASP A 119 1.60 8.06 12.90
N ILE A 120 2.65 7.34 12.49
CA ILE A 120 3.75 7.94 11.73
C ILE A 120 3.24 8.45 10.39
N LEU A 121 2.48 7.66 9.61
CA LEU A 121 1.93 8.11 8.34
C LEU A 121 1.07 9.39 8.49
N HIS A 122 0.21 9.43 9.51
CA HIS A 122 -0.58 10.62 9.82
C HIS A 122 0.29 11.83 10.19
N SER A 123 1.42 11.63 10.87
CA SER A 123 2.34 12.73 11.21
C SER A 123 2.97 13.40 9.97
N TYR A 124 3.03 12.68 8.85
CA TYR A 124 3.44 13.21 7.55
C TYR A 124 2.27 13.72 6.70
N GLY A 125 1.04 13.75 7.23
CA GLY A 125 -0.14 14.18 6.49
C GLY A 125 -0.63 13.16 5.44
N ILE A 126 -0.20 11.90 5.54
CA ILE A 126 -0.68 10.83 4.66
C ILE A 126 -2.03 10.34 5.18
N GLU A 127 -3.04 10.38 4.33
CA GLU A 127 -4.35 9.81 4.65
C GLU A 127 -4.25 8.27 4.69
N VAL A 128 -4.71 7.68 5.79
CA VAL A 128 -4.86 6.23 5.93
C VAL A 128 -6.34 5.90 6.02
N ARG A 129 -6.80 5.05 5.11
CA ARG A 129 -8.16 4.48 5.09
C ARG A 129 -8.06 3.00 5.38
N GLY A 130 -9.12 2.36 5.84
CA GLY A 130 -9.03 0.93 6.10
C GLY A 130 -10.30 0.26 6.55
N LYS A 131 -10.23 -1.07 6.59
CA LYS A 131 -11.24 -1.96 7.18
C LYS A 131 -10.55 -3.00 8.04
N SER A 132 -11.30 -3.65 8.92
CA SER A 132 -10.79 -4.70 9.82
C SER A 132 -9.59 -4.21 10.66
N LEU A 133 -9.72 -3.04 11.29
CA LEU A 133 -8.61 -2.37 11.97
C LEU A 133 -8.26 -2.93 13.35
N ARG A 134 -9.11 -3.80 13.92
CA ARG A 134 -8.87 -4.54 15.18
C ARG A 134 -8.35 -3.68 16.35
N GLY A 135 -8.78 -2.41 16.42
CA GLY A 135 -8.39 -1.46 17.48
C GLY A 135 -7.40 -0.39 17.03
N VAL A 136 -6.82 -0.50 15.83
CA VAL A 136 -6.05 0.59 15.21
C VAL A 136 -7.00 1.76 14.92
N LYS A 137 -6.66 2.93 15.45
CA LYS A 137 -7.42 4.17 15.29
C LYS A 137 -6.87 4.94 14.10
N LEU A 138 -7.75 5.25 13.15
CA LEU A 138 -7.47 6.22 12.10
C LEU A 138 -7.86 7.61 12.60
N LYS A 139 -7.08 8.65 12.25
CA LYS A 139 -7.52 10.03 12.52
C LYS A 139 -8.69 10.32 11.59
N GLU A 140 -9.74 10.95 12.11
CA GLU A 140 -10.82 11.47 11.26
C GLU A 140 -10.23 12.53 10.34
N THR A 141 -10.25 12.29 9.04
CA THR A 141 -10.01 13.34 8.05
C THR A 141 -11.21 14.29 8.11
N GLU A 142 -10.98 15.51 8.61
CA GLU A 142 -11.94 16.61 8.47
C GLU A 142 -12.27 16.73 6.97
N LYS A 143 -13.55 16.53 6.62
CA LYS A 143 -14.06 16.59 5.25
C LYS A 143 -14.27 18.01 4.79
#